data_AF-A0A2P2CEM6-F1
#
_entry.id   AF-A0A2P2CEM6-F1
#
_cell.length_a   1.000
_cell.length_b   1.000
_cell.length_c   1.000
_cell.angle_alpha   90.00
_cell.angle_beta   90.00
_cell.angle_gamma   90.00
#
_symmetry.space_group_name_H-M   'P 1'
#
loop_
_entity.id
_entity.type
_entity.pdbx_description
1 polymer ?
#
loop_
_entity_poly.entity_id
_entity_poly.type
_entity_poly.pdbx_seq_one_letter_code
_entity_poly.pdbx_strand_id
1 'polypeptide(L)'
;MSKSSAGPDLLPMADGLACCVPLAHEPISAERANGVVPMLKAIADTARLRLLSLVLSHEGGEACVCDLLPYFDLSQPTISHHLKVLHEAGLLDREKRGTWVYYIARPEAMTALGSLFTAAGSKTLEGAPA
;
A
#
# COMPACT_ATOMS: atom_id res chain seq x y z
N MET A 1 11.05 33.02 19.56
CA MET A 1 9.58 32.91 19.68
C MET A 1 9.08 31.95 18.62
N SER A 2 8.68 30.77 19.06
CA SER A 2 8.34 29.61 18.23
C SER A 2 7.10 29.88 17.39
N LYS A 3 7.23 29.79 16.06
CA LYS A 3 6.05 29.62 15.19
C LYS A 3 5.78 28.13 15.05
N SER A 4 4.82 27.67 15.84
CA SER A 4 4.12 26.41 15.64
C SER A 4 3.29 26.53 14.36
N SER A 5 3.59 25.71 13.36
CA SER A 5 2.65 25.44 12.27
C SER A 5 2.35 23.95 12.33
N ALA A 6 1.18 23.63 12.89
CA ALA A 6 0.56 22.33 12.78
C ALA A 6 0.47 21.96 11.29
N GLY A 7 1.14 20.86 10.93
CA GLY A 7 0.85 20.15 9.68
C GLY A 7 -0.56 19.55 9.78
N PRO A 8 -1.26 19.37 8.64
CA PRO A 8 -2.61 18.84 8.67
C PRO A 8 -2.59 17.44 9.29
N ASP A 9 -3.45 17.25 10.28
CA ASP A 9 -3.81 15.96 10.85
C ASP A 9 -4.07 14.98 9.70
N LEU A 10 -3.17 14.01 9.55
CA LEU A 10 -3.37 12.84 8.71
C LEU A 10 -4.36 11.95 9.45
N LEU A 11 -5.65 12.21 9.22
CA LEU A 11 -6.75 11.34 9.63
C LEU A 11 -6.49 9.90 9.16
N PRO A 12 -6.93 8.90 9.94
CA PRO A 12 -6.50 7.51 9.79
C PRO A 12 -7.15 6.90 8.54
N MET A 13 -6.44 6.94 7.41
CA MET A 13 -6.80 6.19 6.18
C MET A 13 -6.78 4.66 6.40
N ALA A 14 -6.44 4.19 7.60
CA ALA A 14 -6.51 2.79 8.01
C ALA A 14 -7.94 2.34 8.43
N ASP A 15 -8.84 3.26 8.79
CA ASP A 15 -10.19 2.90 9.30
C ASP A 15 -11.16 2.46 8.20
N GLY A 16 -10.85 2.70 6.91
CA GLY A 16 -11.68 2.27 5.80
C GLY A 16 -11.68 0.75 5.54
N LEU A 17 -10.76 0.01 6.16
CA LEU A 17 -10.51 -1.40 5.87
C LEU A 17 -10.95 -2.36 6.99
N ALA A 18 -11.43 -1.85 8.13
CA ALA A 18 -11.71 -2.67 9.31
C ALA A 18 -12.98 -3.56 9.19
N CYS A 19 -13.74 -3.49 8.09
CA CYS A 19 -15.08 -4.10 7.99
C CYS A 19 -15.33 -4.90 6.70
N CYS A 20 -14.30 -5.40 6.01
CA CYS A 20 -14.45 -5.93 4.66
C CYS A 20 -15.13 -7.30 4.62
N VAL A 21 -16.45 -7.30 4.43
CA VAL A 21 -17.18 -8.41 3.82
C VAL A 21 -16.70 -8.51 2.36
N PRO A 22 -16.34 -9.70 1.85
CA PRO A 22 -15.88 -9.84 0.47
C PRO A 22 -16.91 -9.34 -0.55
N LEU A 23 -16.44 -8.79 -1.66
CA LEU A 23 -17.29 -8.32 -2.78
C LEU A 23 -18.26 -9.41 -3.29
N ALA A 24 -17.93 -10.68 -3.06
CA ALA A 24 -18.72 -11.83 -3.49
C ALA A 24 -19.91 -12.19 -2.56
N HIS A 25 -20.06 -11.54 -1.40
CA HIS A 25 -21.10 -11.87 -0.43
C HIS A 25 -22.27 -10.87 -0.42
N GLU A 26 -22.01 -9.56 -0.47
CA GLU A 26 -23.04 -8.51 -0.51
C GLU A 26 -22.64 -7.35 -1.45
N PRO A 27 -23.60 -6.62 -2.04
CA PRO A 27 -23.28 -5.42 -2.81
C PRO A 27 -22.57 -4.36 -1.95
N ILE A 28 -21.46 -3.84 -2.47
CA ILE A 28 -20.69 -2.79 -1.79
C ILE A 28 -21.46 -1.47 -1.72
N SER A 29 -21.45 -0.80 -0.56
CA SER A 29 -22.00 0.55 -0.41
C SER A 29 -21.14 1.59 -1.10
N ALA A 30 -21.74 2.71 -1.54
CA ALA A 30 -20.99 3.80 -2.18
C ALA A 30 -19.90 4.39 -1.28
N GLU A 31 -20.16 4.50 0.03
CA GLU A 31 -19.18 4.96 1.02
C GLU A 31 -17.99 4.02 1.13
N ARG A 32 -18.23 2.70 1.23
CA ARG A 32 -17.15 1.70 1.28
C ARG A 32 -16.35 1.69 -0.02
N ALA A 33 -17.02 1.78 -1.16
CA ALA A 33 -16.35 1.90 -2.46
C ALA A 33 -15.44 3.14 -2.51
N ASN A 34 -15.92 4.30 -2.06
CA ASN A 34 -15.11 5.53 -1.99
C ASN A 34 -13.90 5.40 -1.06
N GLY A 35 -13.99 4.59 0.01
CA GLY A 35 -12.87 4.31 0.91
C GLY A 35 -11.77 3.45 0.27
N VAL A 36 -12.13 2.44 -0.53
CA VAL A 36 -11.15 1.47 -1.10
C VAL A 36 -10.62 1.87 -2.48
N VAL A 37 -11.38 2.63 -3.26
CA VAL A 37 -11.02 3.04 -4.64
C VAL A 37 -9.68 3.79 -4.71
N PRO A 38 -9.32 4.71 -3.79
CA PRO A 38 -8.02 5.37 -3.81
C PRO A 38 -6.84 4.39 -3.74
N MET A 39 -6.93 3.36 -2.89
CA MET A 39 -5.91 2.32 -2.78
C MET A 39 -5.80 1.49 -4.07
N LEU A 40 -6.94 1.09 -4.63
CA LEU A 40 -6.99 0.35 -5.89
C LEU A 40 -6.37 1.16 -7.04
N LYS A 41 -6.66 2.46 -7.13
CA LYS A 41 -6.04 3.36 -8.11
C LYS A 41 -4.54 3.52 -7.90
N ALA A 42 -4.09 3.54 -6.64
CA ALA A 42 -2.68 3.61 -6.31
C ALA A 42 -1.91 2.35 -6.74
N ILE A 43 -2.51 1.16 -6.70
CA ILE A 43 -1.84 -0.06 -7.17
C ILE A 43 -2.04 -0.36 -8.66
N ALA A 44 -3.03 0.25 -9.31
CA ALA A 44 -3.33 0.08 -10.74
C ALA A 44 -2.34 0.79 -11.67
N ASP A 45 -1.05 0.56 -11.46
CA ASP A 45 0.07 1.07 -12.24
C ASP A 45 1.26 0.13 -12.11
N THR A 46 1.88 -0.19 -13.23
CA THR A 46 2.96 -1.20 -13.29
C THR A 46 4.16 -0.84 -12.42
N ALA A 47 4.59 0.43 -12.41
CA ALA A 47 5.73 0.86 -11.61
C ALA A 47 5.39 0.84 -10.12
N ARG A 48 4.22 1.33 -9.74
CA ARG A 48 3.77 1.34 -8.33
C ARG A 48 3.57 -0.06 -7.79
N LEU A 49 2.95 -0.96 -8.55
CA LEU A 49 2.78 -2.35 -8.13
C LEU A 49 4.14 -3.05 -7.92
N ARG A 50 5.10 -2.83 -8.82
CA ARG A 50 6.46 -3.36 -8.68
C ARG A 50 7.20 -2.75 -7.48
N LEU A 51 7.09 -1.43 -7.27
CA LEU A 51 7.70 -0.76 -6.11
C LEU A 51 7.12 -1.30 -4.79
N LEU A 52 5.80 -1.41 -4.70
CA LEU A 52 5.12 -1.97 -3.54
C LEU A 52 5.56 -3.41 -3.26
N SER A 53 5.65 -4.24 -4.30
CA SER A 53 6.17 -5.61 -4.18
C SER A 53 7.60 -5.63 -3.66
N LEU A 54 8.48 -4.76 -4.16
CA LEU A 54 9.88 -4.70 -3.71
C LEU A 54 9.97 -4.34 -2.23
N VAL A 55 9.24 -3.30 -1.79
CA VAL A 55 9.22 -2.88 -0.37
C VAL A 55 8.67 -4.00 0.52
N LEU A 56 7.55 -4.62 0.14
CA LEU A 56 6.95 -5.74 0.90
C LEU A 56 7.90 -6.95 1.01
N SER A 57 8.70 -7.22 -0.02
CA SER A 57 9.65 -8.33 -0.04
C SER A 57 11.03 -8.00 0.54
N HIS A 58 11.29 -6.74 0.88
CA HIS A 58 12.58 -6.33 1.43
C HIS A 58 12.74 -6.82 2.87
N GLU A 59 13.98 -7.02 3.30
CA GLU A 59 14.25 -7.35 4.70
C GLU A 59 13.70 -6.25 5.62
N GLY A 60 12.98 -6.64 6.67
CA GLY A 60 12.31 -5.69 7.56
C GLY A 60 11.06 -5.00 6.98
N GLY A 61 10.69 -5.28 5.72
CA GLY A 61 9.52 -4.71 5.07
C GLY A 61 9.66 -3.20 4.77
N GLU A 62 10.88 -2.70 4.62
CA GLU A 62 11.15 -1.29 4.35
C GLU A 62 12.30 -1.12 3.36
N ALA A 63 12.32 -0.05 2.57
CA ALA A 63 13.41 0.21 1.64
C ALA A 63 13.68 1.70 1.44
N CYS A 64 14.94 2.08 1.25
CA CYS A 64 15.30 3.43 0.79
C CYS A 64 14.97 3.58 -0.70
N VAL A 65 14.67 4.81 -1.14
CA VAL A 65 14.59 5.14 -2.58
C VAL A 65 15.85 4.69 -3.34
N CYS A 66 17.02 4.85 -2.70
CA CYS A 66 18.31 4.47 -3.23
C CYS A 66 18.44 2.96 -3.53
N ASP A 67 17.82 2.11 -2.70
CA ASP A 67 17.81 0.66 -2.89
C ASP A 67 16.86 0.23 -4.01
N LEU A 68 15.82 1.03 -4.27
CA LEU A 68 14.78 0.72 -5.25
C LEU A 68 15.15 1.15 -6.68
N LEU A 69 15.93 2.24 -6.83
CA LEU A 69 16.29 2.80 -8.14
C LEU A 69 16.87 1.80 -9.13
N PRO A 70 17.81 0.90 -8.75
CA PRO A 70 18.44 -0.03 -9.70
C PRO A 70 17.47 -0.98 -10.41
N TYR A 71 16.25 -1.17 -9.90
CA TYR A 71 15.25 -2.07 -10.48
C TYR A 71 14.39 -1.45 -11.60
N PHE A 72 14.59 -0.15 -11.87
CA PHE A 72 13.77 0.62 -12.81
C PHE A 72 14.64 1.45 -13.76
N ASP A 73 14.20 1.53 -15.00
CA ASP A 73 14.68 2.52 -15.97
C ASP A 73 13.88 3.82 -15.83
N LEU A 74 13.88 4.39 -14.62
CA LEU A 74 13.12 5.59 -14.26
C LEU A 74 13.99 6.55 -13.45
N SER A 75 13.69 7.85 -13.56
CA SER A 75 14.38 8.86 -12.77
C SER A 75 14.01 8.78 -11.28
N GLN A 76 14.92 9.23 -10.41
CA GLN A 76 14.68 9.32 -8.97
C GLN A 76 13.47 10.21 -8.59
N PRO A 77 13.21 11.35 -9.26
CA PRO A 77 11.95 12.09 -9.09
C PRO A 77 10.70 11.26 -9.41
N THR A 78 10.73 10.44 -10.46
CA THR A 78 9.61 9.58 -10.85
C THR A 78 9.34 8.50 -9.81
N ILE A 79 10.39 7.82 -9.33
CA ILE A 79 10.27 6.80 -8.27
C ILE A 79 9.74 7.43 -6.97
N SER A 80 10.28 8.59 -6.58
CA SER A 80 9.82 9.30 -5.38
C SER A 80 8.35 9.72 -5.49
N HIS A 81 7.91 10.14 -6.67
CA HIS A 81 6.50 10.45 -6.92
C HIS A 81 5.61 9.21 -6.75
N HIS A 82 5.99 8.07 -7.33
CA HIS A 82 5.26 6.82 -7.18
C HIS A 82 5.16 6.35 -5.72
N LEU A 83 6.24 6.42 -4.96
CA LEU A 83 6.25 6.05 -3.54
C LEU A 83 5.41 7.01 -2.70
N LYS A 84 5.40 8.30 -3.04
CA LYS A 84 4.51 9.29 -2.42
C LYS A 84 3.03 8.95 -2.65
N VAL A 85 2.65 8.57 -3.88
CA VAL A 85 1.27 8.15 -4.20
C VAL A 85 0.86 6.92 -3.38
N LEU A 86 1.73 5.92 -3.25
CA LEU A 86 1.48 4.74 -2.43
C LEU A 86 1.34 5.09 -0.94
N HIS A 87 2.16 6.00 -0.44
CA HIS A 87 2.07 6.51 0.93
C HIS A 87 0.78 7.27 1.20
N GLU A 88 0.39 8.20 0.30
CA GLU A 88 -0.85 8.97 0.41
C GLU A 88 -2.09 8.07 0.33
N ALA A 89 -1.99 6.93 -0.36
CA ALA A 89 -3.03 5.90 -0.37
C ALA A 89 -3.06 5.01 0.88
N GLY A 90 -2.14 5.20 1.83
CA GLY A 90 -2.09 4.43 3.08
C GLY A 90 -1.51 3.02 2.95
N LEU A 91 -0.83 2.72 1.82
CA LEU A 91 -0.20 1.41 1.58
C LEU A 91 1.24 1.33 2.13
N LEU A 92 1.88 2.49 2.28
CA LEU A 92 3.23 2.63 2.81
C LEU A 92 3.26 3.73 3.88
N ASP A 93 4.08 3.53 4.90
CA ASP A 93 4.58 4.60 5.75
C ASP A 93 5.89 5.15 5.20
N ARG A 94 6.32 6.30 5.74
CA ARG A 94 7.60 6.90 5.40
C ARG A 94 8.32 7.39 6.66
N GLU A 95 9.63 7.16 6.70
CA GLU A 95 10.48 7.59 7.80
C GLU A 95 11.75 8.24 7.26
N LYS A 96 12.14 9.40 7.81
CA LYS A 96 13.39 10.05 7.46
C LYS A 96 14.49 9.63 8.43
N ARG A 97 15.52 8.96 7.92
CA ARG A 97 16.68 8.50 8.68
C ARG A 97 17.94 9.19 8.16
N GLY A 98 18.34 10.25 8.85
CA GLY A 98 19.43 11.14 8.42
C GLY A 98 19.07 11.85 7.10
N THR A 99 19.86 11.61 6.06
CA THR A 99 19.64 12.18 4.72
C THR A 99 18.66 11.36 3.88
N TRP A 100 18.40 10.11 4.26
CA TRP A 100 17.62 9.16 3.47
C TRP A 100 16.17 9.08 3.94
N VAL A 101 15.28 8.74 3.01
CA VAL A 101 13.87 8.45 3.30
C VAL A 101 13.61 6.99 3.00
N TYR A 102 13.11 6.29 4.01
CA TYR A 102 12.69 4.89 3.93
C TYR A 102 11.18 4.85 3.77
N TYR A 103 10.72 3.94 2.92
CA TYR A 103 9.31 3.60 2.80
C TYR A 103 9.09 2.23 3.43
N ILE A 104 8.10 2.15 4.30
CA ILE A 104 7.82 0.99 5.14
C ILE A 104 6.48 0.42 4.68
N ALA A 105 6.42 -0.88 4.41
CA ALA A 105 5.17 -1.53 4.07
C ALA A 105 4.16 -1.44 5.21
N ARG A 106 2.88 -1.38 4.87
CA ARG A 106 1.77 -1.58 5.80
C ARG A 106 1.06 -2.91 5.50
N PRO A 107 1.55 -4.05 6.02
CA PRO A 107 1.00 -5.37 5.71
C PRO A 107 -0.48 -5.51 6.05
N GLU A 108 -0.96 -4.78 7.07
CA GLU A 108 -2.36 -4.73 7.46
C GLU A 108 -3.25 -4.12 6.36
N ALA A 109 -2.77 -3.07 5.68
CA ALA A 109 -3.48 -2.45 4.56
C ALA A 109 -3.58 -3.41 3.37
N MET A 110 -2.51 -4.16 3.10
CA MET A 110 -2.49 -5.19 2.05
C MET A 110 -3.39 -6.38 2.37
N THR A 111 -3.37 -6.85 3.62
CA THR A 111 -4.21 -7.95 4.08
C THR A 111 -5.68 -7.61 3.92
N ALA A 112 -6.08 -6.41 4.34
CA ALA A 112 -7.47 -6.02 4.23
C ALA A 112 -7.89 -5.74 2.77
N LEU A 113 -7.01 -5.22 1.93
CA LEU A 113 -7.26 -5.13 0.48
C LEU A 113 -7.43 -6.52 -0.16
N GLY A 114 -6.65 -7.51 0.27
CA GLY A 114 -6.79 -8.90 -0.18
C GLY A 114 -8.12 -9.53 0.28
N SER A 115 -8.55 -9.21 1.49
CA SER A 115 -9.82 -9.71 2.04
C SER A 115 -11.04 -9.27 1.21
N LEU A 116 -11.00 -8.07 0.63
CA LEU A 116 -12.04 -7.54 -0.27
C LEU A 116 -12.34 -8.47 -1.45
N PHE A 117 -11.32 -9.17 -1.96
CA PHE A 117 -11.42 -10.05 -3.14
C PHE A 117 -11.48 -11.54 -2.79
N THR A 118 -11.47 -11.91 -1.51
CA THR A 118 -11.51 -13.31 -1.11
C THR A 118 -12.90 -13.90 -1.33
N ALA A 119 -13.08 -14.72 -2.37
CA ALA A 119 -14.33 -15.43 -2.56
C ALA A 119 -14.55 -16.45 -1.43
N ALA A 120 -15.75 -16.50 -0.85
CA ALA A 120 -16.16 -17.56 0.07
C ALA A 120 -16.27 -18.87 -0.73
N GLY A 121 -15.16 -19.60 -0.84
CA GLY A 121 -15.10 -20.92 -1.46
C GLY A 121 -14.12 -21.03 -2.61
N SER A 122 -12.81 -21.07 -2.31
CA SER A 122 -11.94 -21.97 -3.06
C SER A 122 -11.78 -23.23 -2.22
N LYS A 123 -12.30 -24.35 -2.72
CA LYS A 123 -11.75 -25.65 -2.33
C LYS A 123 -10.24 -25.55 -2.52
N THR A 124 -9.47 -25.71 -1.45
CA THR A 124 -8.07 -26.07 -1.55
C THR A 124 -8.01 -27.27 -2.47
N LEU A 125 -7.42 -27.12 -3.66
CA LEU A 125 -6.88 -28.27 -4.38
C LEU A 125 -5.64 -28.68 -3.59
N GLU A 126 -5.92 -29.39 -2.50
CA GLU A 126 -4.97 -30.20 -1.78
C GLU A 126 -4.71 -31.42 -2.65
N GLY A 127 -3.47 -31.57 -3.14
CA GLY A 127 -3.03 -32.79 -3.80
C GLY A 127 -2.18 -32.60 -5.04
N ALA A 128 -0.87 -32.41 -4.82
CA ALA A 128 0.14 -33.01 -5.69
C ALA A 128 1.31 -33.47 -4.81
N PRO A 129 1.34 -34.73 -4.34
CA PRO A 129 2.59 -35.35 -3.92
C PRO A 129 3.35 -35.85 -5.16
N ALA A 130 4.64 -35.48 -5.18
CA ALA A 130 5.82 -36.04 -5.87
C ALA A 130 5.64 -36.80 -7.20
#